data_AF-A0AAV5SHN3-F1
#
_entry.id   AF-A0AAV5SHN3-F1
#
_cell.length_a   1.000
_cell.length_b   1.000
_cell.length_c   1.000
_cell.angle_alpha   90.00
_cell.angle_beta   90.00
_cell.angle_gamma   90.00
#
_symmetry.space_group_name_H-M   'P 1'
#
loop_
_entity.id
_entity.type
_entity.pdbx_description
1 polymer ?
#
loop_
_entity_poly.entity_id
_entity_poly.type
_entity_poly.pdbx_seq_one_letter_code
_entity_poly.pdbx_strand_id
1 'polypeptide(L)' 'FFTNIYCTDLAIVRFCVKDFNSTSANDFVGEYSIPFSSIRPGFSQIRLNTGQRHLPDDYASLFVRIHIE' A
#
# COMPACT_ATOMS: atom_id res chain seq x y z
N PHE A 1 2.38 1.84 -11.99
CA PHE A 1 0.94 2.15 -12.11
C PHE A 1 0.78 3.66 -12.29
N PHE A 2 -0.21 4.12 -13.05
CA PHE A 2 -0.55 5.54 -13.18
C PHE A 2 -2.05 5.71 -12.92
N THR A 3 -2.45 6.84 -12.32
CA THR A 3 -3.86 7.16 -12.06
C THR A 3 -4.01 8.67 -11.89
N ASN A 4 -5.15 9.21 -12.32
CA ASN A 4 -5.49 10.62 -12.13
C ASN A 4 -6.37 10.75 -10.89
N ILE A 5 -6.02 11.68 -9.99
CA ILE A 5 -6.77 11.95 -8.77
C ILE A 5 -7.29 13.37 -8.81
N TYR A 6 -8.61 13.53 -8.94
CA TYR A 6 -9.25 14.84 -9.08
C TYR A 6 -9.54 15.53 -7.74
N CYS A 7 -9.68 14.77 -6.65
CA CYS A 7 -9.93 15.31 -5.32
C CYS A 7 -8.92 14.70 -4.34
N THR A 8 -7.75 15.33 -4.25
CA THR A 8 -6.62 14.85 -3.45
C THR A 8 -6.90 14.86 -1.95
N ASP A 9 -7.72 15.80 -1.48
CA ASP A 9 -8.03 15.96 -0.05
C ASP A 9 -8.89 14.83 0.52
N LEU A 10 -9.61 14.12 -0.36
CA LEU A 10 -10.45 12.98 0.00
C LEU A 10 -9.87 11.64 -0.48
N ALA A 11 -8.68 11.65 -1.07
CA ALA A 11 -8.06 10.45 -1.63
C ALA A 11 -7.16 9.74 -0.62
N ILE A 12 -7.19 8.40 -0.65
CA ILE A 12 -6.31 7.52 0.11
C ILE A 12 -5.66 6.55 -0.88
N VAL A 13 -4.35 6.38 -0.77
CA VAL A 13 -3.62 5.33 -1.49
C VAL A 13 -3.44 4.15 -0.56
N ARG A 14 -3.86 2.98 -1.03
CA ARG A 14 -3.73 1.72 -0.31
C ARG A 14 -2.86 0.74 -1.09
N PHE A 15 -1.81 0.26 -0.43
CA PHE A 15 -1.00 -0.86 -0.86
C PHE A 15 -1.57 -2.12 -0.21
N CYS A 16 -1.79 -3.17 -1.00
CA CYS A 16 -2.34 -4.44 -0.54
C CYS A 16 -1.57 -5.56 -1.23
N VAL A 17 -0.92 -6.40 -0.43
CA VAL A 17 -0.20 -7.59 -0.89
C VAL A 17 -1.06 -8.78 -0.57
N LYS A 18 -1.29 -9.62 -1.59
CA LYS A 18 -1.99 -10.87 -1.45
C LYS A 18 -1.15 -12.00 -2.05
N ASP A 19 -1.21 -13.17 -1.42
CA ASP A 19 -0.61 -14.38 -1.96
C ASP A 19 -1.55 -14.99 -3.00
N PHE A 20 -1.00 -15.31 -4.17
CA PHE A 20 -1.81 -15.79 -5.28
C PHE A 20 -2.13 -17.27 -5.10
N ASN A 21 -3.42 -17.61 -5.18
CA ASN A 21 -3.87 -18.99 -5.16
C ASN A 21 -4.64 -19.30 -6.46
N SER A 22 -4.26 -20.38 -7.16
CA SER A 22 -4.89 -20.77 -8.43
C SER A 22 -6.25 -21.44 -8.26
N THR A 23 -6.59 -21.88 -7.05
CA THR A 23 -7.77 -22.71 -6.76
C THR A 23 -8.79 -22.05 -5.85
N SER A 24 -8.42 -20.94 -5.18
CA SER A 24 -9.30 -20.23 -4.25
C SER A 24 -9.01 -18.72 -4.26
N ALA A 25 -9.61 -17.96 -3.36
CA ALA A 25 -9.33 -16.53 -3.24
C ALA A 25 -7.90 -16.30 -2.76
N ASN A 26 -7.26 -15.23 -3.25
CA ASN A 26 -5.92 -14.86 -2.82
C ASN A 26 -5.88 -14.49 -1.33
N ASP A 27 -4.94 -15.07 -0.60
CA ASP A 27 -4.78 -14.86 0.83
C ASP A 27 -4.19 -13.48 1.13
N PHE A 28 -4.63 -12.87 2.22
CA PHE A 28 -4.10 -11.57 2.65
C PHE A 28 -2.71 -11.73 3.27
N VAL A 29 -1.74 -10.95 2.78
CA VAL A 29 -0.36 -10.94 3.33
C VAL A 29 -0.10 -9.67 4.14
N GLY A 30 -0.42 -8.50 3.58
CA GLY A 30 -0.22 -7.24 4.29
C GLY A 30 -0.75 -6.02 3.55
N GLU A 31 -0.87 -4.92 4.26
CA GLU A 31 -1.40 -3.67 3.73
C GLU A 31 -0.75 -2.42 4.32
N TYR A 32 -0.90 -1.30 3.63
CA TYR A 32 -0.60 0.02 4.16
C TYR A 32 -1.49 1.05 3.48
N SER A 33 -2.07 1.97 4.25
CA SER A 33 -2.95 3.02 3.73
C SER A 33 -2.45 4.39 4.17
N ILE A 34 -2.41 5.34 3.24
CA ILE A 34 -1.94 6.71 3.50
C ILE A 34 -2.84 7.72 2.78
N PRO A 35 -3.28 8.81 3.44
CA PRO A 35 -3.94 9.91 2.76
C PRO A 35 -3.05 10.49 1.67
N PHE A 36 -3.61 10.83 0.50
CA PHE A 36 -2.82 11.31 -0.63
C PHE A 36 -1.99 12.55 -0.28
N SER A 37 -2.58 13.46 0.51
CA SER A 37 -1.91 14.66 1.04
C SER A 37 -0.69 14.38 1.91
N SER A 38 -0.52 13.16 2.43
CA SER A 38 0.61 12.75 3.27
C SER A 38 1.72 12.02 2.50
N ILE A 39 1.54 11.80 1.20
CA ILE A 39 2.51 11.06 0.39
C ILE A 39 3.74 11.93 0.12
N ARG A 40 4.92 11.34 0.32
CA ARG A 40 6.21 11.94 -0.05
C ARG A 40 6.64 11.39 -1.42
N PRO A 41 6.77 12.23 -2.46
CA PRO A 41 7.34 11.79 -3.73
C PRO A 41 8.78 11.30 -3.59
N GLY A 42 9.23 10.49 -4.54
CA GLY A 42 10.56 9.88 -4.54
C GLY A 42 10.54 8.43 -4.06
N PHE A 43 11.68 7.96 -3.57
CA PHE A 43 11.83 6.59 -3.06
C PHE A 43 11.43 6.52 -1.59
N SER A 44 10.70 5.46 -1.22
CA SER A 44 10.26 5.23 0.15
C SER A 44 10.10 3.76 0.44
N GLN A 45 10.33 3.39 1.70
CA GLN A 45 10.03 2.06 2.21
C GLN A 45 8.72 2.11 2.98
N ILE A 46 7.77 1.25 2.59
CA ILE A 46 6.47 1.12 3.22
C ILE A 46 6.52 -0.11 4.13
N ARG A 47 6.31 0.08 5.44
CA ARG A 47 6.11 -1.04 6.38
C ARG A 47 4.68 -1.53 6.28
N LEU A 48 4.51 -2.83 6.09
CA LEU A 48 3.21 -3.45 5.94
C LEU A 48 2.62 -3.80 7.31
N ASN A 49 1.31 -3.63 7.41
CA ASN A 49 0.50 -4.18 8.48
C ASN A 49 0.08 -5.59 8.07
N THR A 50 0.42 -6.60 8.86
CA THR A 50 0.24 -8.02 8.51
C THR A 50 -0.69 -8.75 9.49
N GLY A 51 -1.06 -9.97 9.13
CA GLY A 51 -1.90 -10.85 9.94
C GLY A 51 -3.33 -10.36 10.14
N GLN A 52 -4.11 -11.10 10.92
CA GLN A 52 -5.54 -10.82 11.13
C GLN A 52 -5.81 -9.52 11.89
N ARG A 53 -4.84 -9.04 12.68
CA ARG A 53 -4.98 -7.81 13.47
C ARG A 53 -4.50 -6.57 12.72
N HIS A 54 -3.97 -6.72 11.50
CA HIS A 54 -3.42 -5.63 10.70
C HIS A 54 -2.44 -4.76 11.50
N LEU A 55 -1.48 -5.42 12.15
CA LEU A 55 -0.49 -4.75 12.99
C LEU A 55 0.81 -4.53 12.20
N PRO A 56 1.56 -3.44 12.47
CA PRO A 56 2.85 -3.22 11.83
C PRO A 56 3.80 -4.40 12.06
N ASP A 57 4.48 -4.79 11.00
CA ASP A 57 5.49 -5.85 11.00
C ASP A 57 6.86 -5.23 10.65
N ASP A 58 7.86 -5.48 11.48
CA ASP A 58 9.19 -4.91 11.31
C ASP A 58 9.97 -5.51 10.14
N TYR A 59 9.57 -6.68 9.65
CA TYR A 59 10.25 -7.39 8.57
C TYR A 59 9.50 -7.30 7.23
N ALA A 60 8.21 -6.97 7.24
CA ALA A 60 7.41 -6.87 6.02
C ALA A 60 7.46 -5.44 5.45
N SER A 61 8.04 -5.28 4.26
CA SER A 61 8.06 -3.97 3.59
C SER A 61 8.03 -4.02 2.07
N LEU A 62 7.55 -2.93 1.46
CA LEU A 62 7.64 -2.66 0.03
C LEU A 62 8.56 -1.47 -0.21
N PHE A 63 9.52 -1.59 -1.12
CA PHE A 63 10.27 -0.46 -1.63
C PHE A 63 9.59 0.10 -2.87
N VAL A 64 9.20 1.38 -2.82
CA VAL A 64 8.42 2.02 -3.89
C VAL A 64 9.05 3.34 -4.31
N ARG A 65 8.81 3.73 -5.57
CA ARG A 65 9.04 5.09 -6.05
C ARG A 65 7.70 5.70 -6.43
N ILE A 66 7.35 6.83 -5.83
CA ILE A 66 6.12 7.55 -6.10
C ILE A 66 6.46 8.86 -6.83
N HIS A 67 5.76 9.14 -7.92
CA HIS A 67 5.82 10.41 -8.64
C HIS A 67 4.43 11.02 -8.64
N ILE A 68 4.34 12.32 -8.35
CA ILE A 68 3.10 13.10 -8.37
C ILE A 68 3.36 14.29 -9.29
N GLU A 69 2.50 14.47 -10.28
CA GLU A 69 2.53 15.55 -11.28
C GLU A 69 1.17 16.25 -11.30
#